data_AF-A0A6N0DRW8-F1
#
_entry.id   AF-A0A6N0DRW8-F1
#
_cell.length_a   1.000
_cell.length_b   1.000
_cell.length_c   1.000
_cell.angle_alpha   90.00
_cell.angle_beta   90.00
_cell.angle_gamma   90.00
#
_symmetry.space_group_name_H-M   'P 1'
#
loop_
_entity.id
_entity.type
_entity.pdbx_description
1 polymer ?
#
loop_
_entity_poly.entity_id
_entity_poly.type
_entity_poly.pdbx_seq_one_letter_code
_entity_poly.pdbx_strand_id
1 'polypeptide(L)'
;MEQRTVHPLQSEAENEAYRLIEGDPELGLIILCDHAENRIPPEYDQLGLKPEHLRRHIAYDPGALPVAEKLAAKLGVPAVVTRFSRLLIDPNRGPSDPTQIMQISDGLVIPGNVGLSEAEKENRRKRFYEPYHAAIDTLIDEGIAHGRVPVLLSMHSFTPAWKSVPRPWHAGILWDKDWRLPKPLLAGLAADPELIVDENVPYNGELEGDTLNRHGSRRGIAHALVELRQDLLFTEEEHEDWAERLARIVRGILDDAAMAAELHKIHHFGRKGHELEGHELGARCAPPASGGAEISDETLRIELEAAVFRRLRDHLRKRTDVQNIDLMELAGFCRNCLSNWYREAAEAHGLLLSKEEAREIVYGMAYDEWKARYQK
;
A
#
# COMPACT_ATOMS: atom_id res chain seq x y z
N MET A 1 -29.61 -29.66 -2.21
CA MET A 1 -28.51 -29.50 -3.19
C MET A 1 -28.91 -28.37 -4.11
N GLU A 2 -28.60 -27.14 -3.73
CA GLU A 2 -28.72 -25.98 -4.63
C GLU A 2 -27.36 -25.80 -5.31
N GLN A 3 -27.36 -25.93 -6.63
CA GLN A 3 -26.21 -25.67 -7.47
C GLN A 3 -25.91 -24.17 -7.40
N ARG A 4 -24.81 -23.79 -6.76
CA ARG A 4 -24.24 -22.45 -6.89
C ARG A 4 -23.68 -22.33 -8.30
N THR A 5 -24.26 -21.43 -9.08
CA THR A 5 -23.77 -20.98 -10.37
C THR A 5 -22.36 -20.42 -10.21
N VAL A 6 -21.37 -21.17 -10.67
CA VAL A 6 -20.02 -20.66 -10.92
C VAL A 6 -20.13 -19.74 -12.13
N HIS A 7 -19.98 -18.44 -11.93
CA HIS A 7 -19.83 -17.52 -13.05
C HIS A 7 -18.51 -17.86 -13.75
N PRO A 8 -18.50 -18.16 -15.06
CA PRO A 8 -17.26 -18.36 -15.78
C PRO A 8 -16.44 -17.06 -15.68
N LEU A 9 -15.17 -17.18 -15.33
CA LEU A 9 -14.17 -16.13 -15.56
C LEU A 9 -14.36 -15.67 -17.02
N GLN A 10 -14.62 -14.37 -17.21
CA GLN A 10 -14.71 -13.79 -18.56
C GLN A 10 -13.46 -14.20 -19.34
N SER A 11 -13.61 -14.47 -20.64
CA SER A 11 -12.49 -14.88 -21.48
C SER A 11 -11.30 -13.95 -21.27
N GLU A 12 -10.11 -14.52 -20.96
CA GLU A 12 -8.90 -13.77 -20.59
C GLU A 12 -8.47 -12.74 -21.65
N ALA A 13 -8.93 -12.89 -22.90
CA ALA A 13 -8.67 -11.97 -24.00
C ALA A 13 -9.40 -10.62 -23.86
N GLU A 14 -10.49 -10.54 -23.11
CA GLU A 14 -11.42 -9.39 -23.10
C GLU A 14 -11.41 -8.55 -21.82
N ASN A 15 -10.78 -9.00 -20.73
CA ASN A 15 -10.82 -8.27 -19.47
C ASN A 15 -9.88 -7.04 -19.51
N GLU A 16 -10.42 -5.83 -19.35
CA GLU A 16 -9.65 -4.58 -19.36
C GLU A 16 -8.95 -4.26 -18.04
N ALA A 17 -9.32 -4.93 -16.95
CA ALA A 17 -8.79 -4.69 -15.61
C ALA A 17 -7.52 -5.50 -15.34
N TYR A 18 -7.52 -6.77 -15.71
CA TYR A 18 -6.44 -7.68 -15.36
C TYR A 18 -6.19 -8.73 -16.44
N ARG A 19 -5.01 -9.34 -16.37
CA ARG A 19 -4.67 -10.57 -17.07
C ARG A 19 -4.34 -11.63 -16.03
N LEU A 20 -4.92 -12.82 -16.21
CA LEU A 20 -4.51 -14.01 -15.50
C LEU A 20 -3.39 -14.66 -16.33
N ILE A 21 -2.29 -15.00 -15.67
CA ILE A 21 -1.21 -15.79 -16.24
C ILE A 21 -1.43 -17.21 -15.75
N GLU A 22 -1.52 -18.14 -16.70
CA GLU A 22 -1.73 -19.56 -16.42
C GLU A 22 -0.64 -20.13 -15.52
N GLY A 23 -1.04 -21.04 -14.64
CA GLY A 23 -0.17 -21.78 -13.75
C GLY A 23 -1.00 -22.73 -12.90
N ASP A 24 -0.33 -23.60 -12.15
CA ASP A 24 -0.97 -24.58 -11.29
C ASP A 24 -1.30 -23.97 -9.92
N PRO A 25 -2.59 -23.72 -9.60
CA PRO A 25 -2.99 -23.20 -8.30
C PRO A 25 -2.73 -24.21 -7.16
N GLU A 26 -2.58 -25.51 -7.44
CA GLU A 26 -2.31 -26.53 -6.42
C GLU A 26 -0.89 -26.41 -5.82
N LEU A 27 0.01 -25.66 -6.46
CA LEU A 27 1.30 -25.29 -5.89
C LEU A 27 1.17 -24.30 -4.73
N GLY A 28 0.00 -23.68 -4.54
CA GLY A 28 -0.34 -22.88 -3.37
C GLY A 28 0.37 -21.53 -3.28
N LEU A 29 0.81 -20.97 -4.40
CA LEU A 29 1.40 -19.64 -4.48
C LEU A 29 0.69 -18.86 -5.59
N ILE A 30 0.45 -17.57 -5.37
CA ILE A 30 -0.09 -16.65 -6.36
C ILE A 30 0.83 -15.44 -6.45
N ILE A 31 1.28 -15.12 -7.66
CA ILE A 31 2.04 -13.90 -7.93
C ILE A 31 1.07 -12.75 -8.24
N LEU A 32 1.32 -11.56 -7.69
CA LEU A 32 0.54 -10.36 -7.95
C LEU A 32 1.42 -9.28 -8.57
N CYS A 33 0.87 -8.45 -9.45
CA CYS A 33 1.53 -7.22 -9.91
C CYS A 33 0.49 -6.11 -10.08
N ASP A 34 0.36 -5.29 -9.02
CA ASP A 34 -0.66 -4.26 -8.91
C ASP A 34 -0.43 -3.10 -9.90
N HIS A 35 0.82 -2.78 -10.21
CA HIS A 35 1.20 -1.67 -11.10
C HIS A 35 1.89 -2.16 -12.37
N ALA A 36 1.32 -3.20 -12.99
CA ALA A 36 1.95 -3.91 -14.09
C ALA A 36 2.07 -3.09 -15.38
N GLU A 37 0.99 -2.41 -15.79
CA GLU A 37 0.91 -1.69 -17.05
C GLU A 37 0.66 -0.19 -16.84
N ASN A 38 1.06 0.63 -17.82
CA ASN A 38 0.79 2.08 -17.85
C ASN A 38 -0.36 2.45 -18.79
N ARG A 39 -1.19 1.48 -19.18
CA ARG A 39 -2.25 1.65 -20.16
C ARG A 39 -3.37 2.55 -19.62
N ILE A 40 -3.78 3.52 -20.42
CA ILE A 40 -4.98 4.33 -20.19
C ILE A 40 -5.97 4.02 -21.33
N PRO A 41 -7.21 3.62 -21.03
CA PRO A 41 -8.22 3.37 -22.06
C PRO A 41 -8.46 4.63 -22.93
N PRO A 42 -8.64 4.48 -24.26
CA PRO A 42 -8.68 5.62 -25.19
C PRO A 42 -9.71 6.71 -24.84
N GLU A 43 -10.84 6.33 -24.25
CA GLU A 43 -11.91 7.26 -23.84
C GLU A 43 -11.49 8.23 -22.73
N TYR A 44 -10.41 7.94 -22.00
CA TYR A 44 -9.85 8.83 -20.99
C TYR A 44 -8.83 9.82 -21.55
N ASP A 45 -8.54 9.79 -22.86
CA ASP A 45 -7.62 10.70 -23.55
C ASP A 45 -6.29 10.90 -22.80
N GLN A 46 -5.66 9.78 -22.40
CA GLN A 46 -4.40 9.77 -21.64
C GLN A 46 -4.46 10.55 -20.31
N LEU A 47 -5.66 10.76 -19.75
CA LEU A 47 -5.91 11.64 -18.60
C LEU A 47 -5.40 13.09 -18.83
N GLY A 48 -5.31 13.53 -20.09
CA GLY A 48 -4.71 14.81 -20.46
C GLY A 48 -3.19 14.89 -20.25
N LEU A 49 -2.52 13.75 -20.08
CA LEU A 49 -1.06 13.67 -19.94
C LEU A 49 -0.38 13.51 -21.29
N LYS A 50 0.88 13.93 -21.36
CA LYS A 50 1.76 13.62 -22.48
C LYS A 50 2.19 12.14 -22.43
N PRO A 51 2.46 11.50 -23.58
CA PRO A 51 2.95 10.12 -23.62
C PRO A 51 4.22 9.86 -22.80
N GLU A 52 5.11 10.85 -22.70
CA GLU A 52 6.32 10.76 -21.87
C GLU A 52 6.03 10.61 -20.38
N HIS A 53 4.93 11.16 -19.87
CA HIS A 53 4.55 11.02 -18.47
C HIS A 53 4.03 9.62 -18.16
N LEU A 54 3.32 8.99 -19.10
CA LEU A 54 2.84 7.62 -18.95
C LEU A 54 3.98 6.59 -18.96
N ARG A 55 5.17 6.93 -19.49
CA ARG A 55 6.36 6.07 -19.44
C ARG A 55 7.17 6.21 -18.14
N ARG A 56 6.78 7.09 -17.23
CA ARG A 56 7.46 7.29 -15.94
C ARG A 56 6.83 6.38 -14.88
N HIS A 57 7.58 6.17 -13.80
CA HIS A 57 7.17 5.42 -12.60
C HIS A 57 5.89 5.94 -11.93
N ILE A 58 5.41 7.14 -12.27
CA ILE A 58 4.12 7.64 -11.76
C ILE A 58 2.93 6.84 -12.30
N ALA A 59 3.08 6.20 -13.46
CA ALA A 59 2.00 5.52 -14.17
C ALA A 59 1.93 4.01 -13.89
N TYR A 60 3.05 3.41 -13.53
CA TYR A 60 3.23 1.96 -13.35
C TYR A 60 4.59 1.72 -12.69
N ASP A 61 4.94 0.46 -12.47
CA ASP A 61 6.23 0.07 -11.91
C ASP A 61 7.12 -0.54 -13.01
N PRO A 62 8.00 0.26 -13.67
CA PRO A 62 8.93 -0.21 -14.70
C PRO A 62 9.68 -1.48 -14.32
N GLY A 63 9.54 -2.52 -15.14
CA GLY A 63 10.24 -3.80 -14.98
C GLY A 63 9.57 -4.79 -14.02
N ALA A 64 8.58 -4.39 -13.22
CA ALA A 64 7.89 -5.29 -12.30
C ALA A 64 7.10 -6.40 -13.03
N LEU A 65 6.35 -6.05 -14.08
CA LEU A 65 5.55 -7.02 -14.85
C LEU A 65 6.42 -8.13 -15.50
N PRO A 66 7.48 -7.83 -16.27
CA PRO A 66 8.34 -8.87 -16.84
C PRO A 66 8.94 -9.81 -15.78
N VAL A 67 9.36 -9.29 -14.63
CA VAL A 67 9.85 -10.12 -13.51
C VAL A 67 8.74 -11.00 -12.96
N ALA A 68 7.54 -10.46 -12.75
CA ALA A 68 6.39 -11.23 -12.26
C ALA A 68 6.01 -12.37 -13.21
N GLU A 69 5.97 -12.11 -14.53
CA GLU A 69 5.69 -13.12 -15.56
C GLU A 69 6.72 -14.25 -15.56
N LYS A 70 8.01 -13.88 -15.57
CA LYS A 70 9.11 -14.85 -15.53
C LYS A 70 9.12 -15.66 -14.24
N LEU A 71 8.88 -15.01 -13.11
CA LEU A 71 8.82 -15.67 -11.81
C LEU A 71 7.67 -16.67 -11.75
N ALA A 72 6.47 -16.27 -12.20
CA ALA A 72 5.30 -17.14 -12.29
C ALA A 72 5.59 -18.36 -13.19
N ALA A 73 6.16 -18.14 -14.38
CA ALA A 73 6.52 -19.20 -15.31
C ALA A 73 7.57 -20.17 -14.72
N LYS A 74 8.59 -19.64 -14.03
CA LYS A 74 9.64 -20.47 -13.38
C LYS A 74 9.08 -21.31 -12.24
N LEU A 75 8.15 -20.77 -11.47
CA LEU A 75 7.53 -21.48 -10.35
C LEU A 75 6.35 -22.36 -10.80
N GLY A 76 5.83 -22.17 -12.01
CA GLY A 76 4.68 -22.88 -12.54
C GLY A 76 3.36 -22.46 -11.88
N VAL A 77 3.28 -21.25 -11.32
CA VAL A 77 2.18 -20.78 -10.47
C VAL A 77 1.37 -19.69 -11.16
N PRO A 78 0.08 -19.52 -10.84
CA PRO A 78 -0.73 -18.47 -11.44
C PRO A 78 -0.27 -17.07 -11.01
N ALA A 79 -0.53 -16.09 -11.86
CA ALA A 79 -0.33 -14.68 -11.52
C ALA A 79 -1.49 -13.78 -11.96
N VAL A 80 -1.81 -12.77 -11.17
CA VAL A 80 -2.80 -11.73 -11.50
C VAL A 80 -2.07 -10.39 -11.66
N VAL A 81 -2.15 -9.82 -12.86
CA VAL A 81 -1.48 -8.56 -13.18
C VAL A 81 -2.48 -7.56 -13.74
N THR A 82 -2.33 -6.28 -13.41
CA THR A 82 -3.23 -5.23 -13.95
C THR A 82 -2.97 -4.93 -15.42
N ARG A 83 -4.01 -4.45 -16.12
CA ARG A 83 -3.95 -4.02 -17.53
C ARG A 83 -4.21 -2.52 -17.71
N PHE A 84 -4.11 -1.77 -16.60
CA PHE A 84 -4.34 -0.33 -16.56
C PHE A 84 -3.32 0.34 -15.64
N SER A 85 -3.05 1.61 -15.92
CA SER A 85 -2.20 2.46 -15.10
C SER A 85 -2.83 2.72 -13.74
N ARG A 86 -2.01 2.71 -12.69
CA ARG A 86 -2.40 3.18 -11.34
C ARG A 86 -2.90 4.63 -11.30
N LEU A 87 -2.60 5.44 -12.33
CA LEU A 87 -3.13 6.80 -12.46
C LEU A 87 -4.62 6.82 -12.80
N LEU A 88 -5.15 5.77 -13.42
CA LEU A 88 -6.58 5.66 -13.69
C LEU A 88 -7.34 5.45 -12.39
N ILE A 89 -6.92 4.45 -11.62
CA ILE A 89 -7.31 4.13 -10.25
C ILE A 89 -6.22 3.22 -9.69
N ASP A 90 -5.72 3.47 -8.49
CA ASP A 90 -4.64 2.67 -7.88
C ASP A 90 -5.25 1.43 -7.21
N PRO A 91 -4.95 0.21 -7.69
CA PRO A 91 -5.47 -1.03 -7.11
C PRO A 91 -4.81 -1.38 -5.77
N ASN A 92 -3.64 -0.83 -5.46
CA ASN A 92 -2.95 -1.04 -4.20
C ASN A 92 -3.29 0.06 -3.16
N ARG A 93 -4.49 0.62 -3.26
CA ARG A 93 -5.05 1.63 -2.35
C ARG A 93 -6.48 1.27 -1.96
N GLY A 94 -6.78 1.44 -0.68
CA GLY A 94 -8.12 1.20 -0.17
C GLY A 94 -9.17 2.13 -0.80
N PRO A 95 -10.46 1.74 -0.86
CA PRO A 95 -11.52 2.55 -1.50
C PRO A 95 -11.74 3.94 -0.87
N SER A 96 -11.32 4.11 0.38
CA SER A 96 -11.40 5.39 1.10
C SER A 96 -10.08 6.17 1.08
N ASP A 97 -9.03 5.64 0.43
CA ASP A 97 -7.75 6.31 0.36
C ASP A 97 -7.84 7.51 -0.60
N PRO A 98 -7.50 8.74 -0.16
CA PRO A 98 -7.60 9.94 -1.00
C PRO A 98 -6.65 9.90 -2.21
N THR A 99 -5.66 9.00 -2.20
CA THR A 99 -4.70 8.78 -3.28
C THR A 99 -5.10 7.65 -4.22
N GLN A 100 -6.24 6.98 -4.00
CA GLN A 100 -6.74 5.93 -4.90
C GLN A 100 -6.93 6.45 -6.33
N ILE A 101 -7.37 7.70 -6.51
CA ILE A 101 -7.33 8.38 -7.80
C ILE A 101 -6.48 9.64 -7.63
N MET A 102 -5.17 9.47 -7.84
CA MET A 102 -4.18 10.51 -7.60
C MET A 102 -4.41 11.72 -8.51
N GLN A 103 -4.47 12.93 -7.94
CA GLN A 103 -4.60 14.17 -8.73
C GLN A 103 -3.25 14.82 -9.05
N ILE A 104 -2.24 14.58 -8.21
CA ILE A 104 -0.89 15.13 -8.37
C ILE A 104 0.12 14.03 -8.03
N SER A 105 1.04 13.75 -8.95
CA SER A 105 2.14 12.79 -8.74
C SER A 105 3.46 13.42 -9.18
N ASP A 106 4.49 13.39 -8.34
CA ASP A 106 5.79 14.01 -8.63
C ASP A 106 5.71 15.49 -9.06
N GLY A 107 4.76 16.24 -8.49
CA GLY A 107 4.52 17.65 -8.84
C GLY A 107 3.83 17.85 -10.20
N LEU A 108 3.47 16.78 -10.90
CA LEU A 108 2.68 16.82 -12.11
C LEU A 108 1.19 16.67 -11.76
N VAL A 109 0.38 17.65 -12.13
CA VAL A 109 -1.08 17.53 -12.11
C VAL A 109 -1.52 16.52 -13.17
N ILE A 110 -2.50 15.68 -12.83
CA ILE A 110 -3.12 14.72 -13.74
C ILE A 110 -4.49 15.28 -14.15
N PRO A 111 -4.61 15.97 -15.31
CA PRO A 111 -5.81 16.74 -15.65
C PRO A 111 -7.10 15.91 -15.61
N GLY A 112 -7.05 14.68 -16.12
CA GLY A 112 -8.19 13.75 -16.16
C GLY A 112 -8.63 13.21 -14.80
N ASN A 113 -7.94 13.59 -13.71
CA ASN A 113 -8.30 13.23 -12.33
C ASN A 113 -8.79 14.42 -11.50
N VAL A 114 -8.65 15.65 -12.00
CA VAL A 114 -9.09 16.86 -11.30
C VAL A 114 -10.61 17.00 -11.40
N GLY A 115 -11.27 17.22 -10.26
CA GLY A 115 -12.71 17.52 -10.23
C GLY A 115 -13.61 16.38 -10.70
N LEU A 116 -13.15 15.12 -10.60
CA LEU A 116 -13.95 13.95 -10.95
C LEU A 116 -15.25 13.88 -10.15
N SER A 117 -16.34 13.58 -10.86
CA SER A 117 -17.62 13.28 -10.22
C SER A 117 -17.57 11.93 -9.50
N GLU A 118 -18.39 11.76 -8.47
CA GLU A 118 -18.51 10.46 -7.78
C GLU A 118 -18.97 9.34 -8.73
N ALA A 119 -19.80 9.67 -9.73
CA ALA A 119 -20.24 8.72 -10.75
C ALA A 119 -19.06 8.19 -11.59
N GLU A 120 -18.08 9.03 -11.88
CA GLU A 120 -16.90 8.63 -12.65
C GLU A 120 -15.91 7.82 -11.80
N LYS A 121 -15.71 8.20 -10.53
CA LYS A 121 -14.93 7.38 -9.58
C LYS A 121 -15.53 5.98 -9.42
N GLU A 122 -16.85 5.91 -9.28
CA GLU A 122 -17.62 4.66 -9.22
C GLU A 122 -17.46 3.82 -10.50
N ASN A 123 -17.52 4.46 -11.67
CA ASN A 123 -17.31 3.80 -12.96
C ASN A 123 -15.93 3.16 -13.06
N ARG A 124 -14.85 3.89 -12.71
CA ARG A 124 -13.49 3.33 -12.67
C ARG A 124 -13.37 2.19 -11.68
N ARG A 125 -14.02 2.31 -10.51
CA ARG A 125 -14.01 1.26 -9.49
C ARG A 125 -14.63 -0.03 -10.01
N LYS A 126 -15.81 0.04 -10.63
CA LYS A 126 -16.52 -1.12 -11.19
C LYS A 126 -15.80 -1.76 -12.38
N ARG A 127 -15.13 -0.95 -13.21
CA ARG A 127 -14.49 -1.43 -14.43
C ARG A 127 -13.09 -1.99 -14.21
N PHE A 128 -12.32 -1.42 -13.29
CA PHE A 128 -10.88 -1.72 -13.15
C PHE A 128 -10.53 -2.29 -11.77
N TYR A 129 -10.93 -1.61 -10.70
CA TYR A 129 -10.55 -1.99 -9.34
C TYR A 129 -11.24 -3.27 -8.86
N GLU A 130 -12.57 -3.32 -8.93
CA GLU A 130 -13.36 -4.45 -8.46
C GLU A 130 -13.04 -5.75 -9.21
N PRO A 131 -12.95 -5.78 -10.56
CA PRO A 131 -12.63 -7.01 -11.28
C PRO A 131 -11.22 -7.54 -10.97
N TYR A 132 -10.22 -6.66 -10.82
CA TYR A 132 -8.86 -7.08 -10.44
C TYR A 132 -8.84 -7.76 -9.07
N HIS A 133 -9.46 -7.15 -8.04
CA HIS A 133 -9.50 -7.77 -6.72
C HIS A 133 -10.38 -9.02 -6.69
N ALA A 134 -11.47 -9.07 -7.46
CA ALA A 134 -12.32 -10.25 -7.57
C ALA A 134 -11.55 -11.45 -8.14
N ALA A 135 -10.67 -11.24 -9.13
CA ALA A 135 -9.82 -12.30 -9.67
C ALA A 135 -8.87 -12.88 -8.61
N ILE A 136 -8.28 -12.02 -7.78
CA ILE A 136 -7.43 -12.45 -6.66
C ILE A 136 -8.26 -13.22 -5.62
N ASP A 137 -9.43 -12.70 -5.26
CA ASP A 137 -10.35 -13.35 -4.33
C ASP A 137 -10.74 -14.76 -4.84
N THR A 138 -11.03 -14.91 -6.13
CA THR A 138 -11.34 -16.21 -6.76
C THR A 138 -10.19 -17.21 -6.64
N LEU A 139 -8.96 -16.86 -7.03
CA LEU A 139 -7.82 -17.79 -6.92
C LEU A 139 -7.54 -18.21 -5.48
N ILE A 140 -7.67 -17.26 -4.54
CA ILE A 140 -7.49 -17.55 -3.12
C ILE A 140 -8.55 -18.54 -2.63
N ASP A 141 -9.82 -18.27 -2.94
CA ASP A 141 -10.96 -19.08 -2.51
C ASP A 141 -10.88 -20.49 -3.11
N GLU A 142 -10.45 -20.63 -4.36
CA GLU A 142 -10.21 -21.90 -5.03
C GLU A 142 -9.12 -22.71 -4.32
N GLY A 143 -7.96 -22.10 -4.00
CA GLY A 143 -6.90 -22.80 -3.27
C GLY A 143 -7.37 -23.29 -1.90
N ILE A 144 -8.07 -22.44 -1.15
CA ILE A 144 -8.65 -22.81 0.16
C ILE A 144 -9.65 -23.97 0.00
N ALA A 145 -10.52 -23.93 -1.02
CA ALA A 145 -11.49 -24.97 -1.30
C ALA A 145 -10.84 -26.32 -1.66
N HIS A 146 -9.69 -26.30 -2.34
CA HIS A 146 -8.88 -27.49 -2.64
C HIS A 146 -7.97 -27.93 -1.48
N GLY A 147 -8.09 -27.31 -0.31
CA GLY A 147 -7.39 -27.72 0.91
C GLY A 147 -5.95 -27.21 1.03
N ARG A 148 -5.52 -26.27 0.17
CA ARG A 148 -4.22 -25.63 0.23
C ARG A 148 -4.36 -24.11 0.23
N VAL A 149 -4.26 -23.49 1.41
CA VAL A 149 -4.31 -22.03 1.55
C VAL A 149 -3.18 -21.41 0.73
N PRO A 150 -3.46 -20.54 -0.25
CA PRO A 150 -2.40 -19.94 -1.06
C PRO A 150 -1.52 -18.99 -0.26
N VAL A 151 -0.32 -18.75 -0.78
CA VAL A 151 0.62 -17.72 -0.35
C VAL A 151 0.61 -16.61 -1.40
N LEU A 152 0.72 -15.34 -1.00
CA LEU A 152 0.71 -14.21 -1.93
C LEU A 152 2.10 -13.57 -2.03
N LEU A 153 2.61 -13.39 -3.23
CA LEU A 153 3.85 -12.65 -3.47
C LEU A 153 3.58 -11.52 -4.48
N SER A 154 3.56 -10.28 -3.99
CA SER A 154 3.31 -9.12 -4.85
C SER A 154 4.63 -8.51 -5.34
N MET A 155 4.70 -8.20 -6.63
CA MET A 155 5.88 -7.65 -7.30
C MET A 155 5.68 -6.19 -7.67
N HIS A 156 6.57 -5.34 -7.14
CA HIS A 156 6.63 -3.90 -7.35
C HIS A 156 8.05 -3.46 -7.69
N SER A 157 8.19 -2.22 -8.13
CA SER A 157 9.51 -1.60 -8.31
C SER A 157 9.52 -0.14 -7.90
N PHE A 158 10.68 0.34 -7.47
CA PHE A 158 10.85 1.71 -7.00
C PHE A 158 11.99 2.43 -7.71
N THR A 159 11.86 3.75 -7.83
CA THR A 159 12.89 4.60 -8.44
C THR A 159 14.20 4.55 -7.66
N PRO A 160 15.36 4.64 -8.33
CA PRO A 160 16.67 4.58 -7.66
C PRO A 160 16.98 5.79 -6.77
N ALA A 161 16.26 6.89 -6.94
CA ALA A 161 16.38 8.07 -6.12
C ALA A 161 15.02 8.74 -5.88
N TRP A 162 14.89 9.39 -4.73
CA TRP A 162 13.74 10.23 -4.39
C TRP A 162 14.19 11.67 -4.14
N LYS A 163 13.71 12.62 -4.95
CA LYS A 163 14.11 14.03 -4.86
C LYS A 163 15.63 14.22 -4.75
N SER A 164 16.38 13.48 -5.58
CA SER A 164 17.85 13.44 -5.63
C SER A 164 18.55 12.71 -4.47
N VAL A 165 17.81 12.13 -3.51
CA VAL A 165 18.39 11.26 -2.48
C VAL A 165 18.45 9.83 -3.02
N PRO A 166 19.65 9.24 -3.18
CA PRO A 166 19.79 7.86 -3.63
C PRO A 166 19.15 6.88 -2.64
N ARG A 167 18.53 5.83 -3.17
CA ARG A 167 18.01 4.70 -2.38
C ARG A 167 18.98 3.53 -2.54
N PRO A 168 19.78 3.21 -1.51
CA PRO A 168 20.91 2.29 -1.66
C PRO A 168 20.49 0.83 -1.85
N TRP A 169 19.28 0.47 -1.44
CA TRP A 169 18.77 -0.89 -1.50
C TRP A 169 18.56 -1.36 -2.94
N HIS A 170 18.96 -2.58 -3.24
CA HIS A 170 18.66 -3.29 -4.49
C HIS A 170 17.25 -3.89 -4.44
N ALA A 171 16.84 -4.39 -3.27
CA ALA A 171 15.49 -4.87 -3.03
C ALA A 171 15.00 -4.54 -1.61
N GLY A 172 13.69 -4.37 -1.47
CA GLY A 172 13.01 -4.23 -0.18
C GLY A 172 11.91 -5.27 -0.03
N ILE A 173 11.75 -5.83 1.16
CA ILE A 173 10.65 -6.75 1.49
C ILE A 173 9.66 -6.03 2.40
N LEU A 174 8.49 -5.74 1.87
CA LEU A 174 7.42 -5.00 2.56
C LEU A 174 6.43 -5.98 3.18
N TRP A 175 6.13 -5.76 4.46
CA TRP A 175 5.23 -6.60 5.24
C TRP A 175 4.79 -5.90 6.53
N ASP A 176 3.63 -6.31 7.07
CA ASP A 176 3.13 -5.87 8.39
C ASP A 176 3.60 -6.84 9.50
N LYS A 177 2.74 -7.78 9.93
CA LYS A 177 3.01 -8.68 11.07
C LYS A 177 3.25 -10.12 10.70
N ASP A 178 2.82 -10.52 9.51
CA ASP A 178 2.93 -11.90 9.07
C ASP A 178 4.35 -12.17 8.57
N TRP A 179 5.17 -12.72 9.45
CA TRP A 179 6.59 -12.94 9.19
C TRP A 179 6.87 -14.12 8.26
N ARG A 180 5.87 -14.99 8.01
CA ARG A 180 6.06 -16.35 7.49
C ARG A 180 6.73 -16.39 6.11
N LEU A 181 6.33 -15.51 5.20
CA LEU A 181 6.98 -15.34 3.89
C LEU A 181 8.10 -14.29 3.88
N PRO A 182 7.92 -13.07 4.44
CA PRO A 182 8.89 -11.99 4.24
C PRO A 182 10.23 -12.25 4.93
N LYS A 183 10.25 -12.87 6.11
CA LYS A 183 11.51 -13.15 6.83
C LYS A 183 12.41 -14.13 6.10
N PRO A 184 11.96 -15.32 5.66
CA PRO A 184 12.82 -16.22 4.91
C PRO A 184 13.17 -15.67 3.51
N LEU A 185 12.27 -14.90 2.88
CA LEU A 185 12.56 -14.24 1.59
C LEU A 185 13.69 -13.21 1.73
N LEU A 186 13.63 -12.37 2.77
CA LEU A 186 14.68 -11.40 3.10
C LEU A 186 16.00 -12.11 3.41
N ALA A 187 15.98 -13.19 4.19
CA ALA A 187 17.17 -13.98 4.49
C ALA A 187 17.80 -14.60 3.24
N GLY A 188 16.97 -15.10 2.31
CA GLY A 188 17.44 -15.65 1.04
C GLY A 188 18.10 -14.61 0.13
N LEU A 189 17.58 -13.37 0.13
CA LEU A 189 18.19 -12.27 -0.61
C LEU A 189 19.49 -11.79 0.06
N ALA A 190 19.48 -11.65 1.39
CA ALA A 190 20.64 -11.20 2.17
C ALA A 190 21.81 -12.20 2.19
N ALA A 191 21.58 -13.43 1.74
CA ALA A 191 22.65 -14.42 1.55
C ALA A 191 23.61 -14.07 0.40
N ASP A 192 23.19 -13.20 -0.53
CA ASP A 192 24.07 -12.64 -1.54
C ASP A 192 24.74 -11.35 -1.00
N PRO A 193 26.07 -11.35 -0.75
CA PRO A 193 26.76 -10.19 -0.20
C PRO A 193 26.85 -9.00 -1.16
N GLU A 194 26.52 -9.17 -2.44
CA GLU A 194 26.46 -8.09 -3.42
C GLU A 194 25.11 -7.34 -3.35
N LEU A 195 24.12 -7.88 -2.64
CA LEU A 195 22.81 -7.26 -2.50
C LEU A 195 22.69 -6.44 -1.21
N ILE A 196 22.30 -5.18 -1.37
CA ILE A 196 21.84 -4.34 -0.27
C ILE A 196 20.32 -4.52 -0.18
N VAL A 197 19.85 -5.24 0.83
CA VAL A 197 18.41 -5.48 1.05
C VAL A 197 18.01 -5.15 2.47
N ASP A 198 16.77 -4.74 2.65
CA ASP A 198 16.22 -4.46 3.98
C ASP A 198 14.71 -4.73 3.99
N GLU A 199 14.13 -4.75 5.18
CA GLU A 199 12.67 -4.82 5.35
C GLU A 199 12.04 -3.43 5.36
N ASN A 200 10.85 -3.31 4.76
CA ASN A 200 10.03 -2.09 4.81
C ASN A 200 10.81 -0.84 4.33
N VAL A 201 11.55 -1.01 3.23
CA VAL A 201 12.24 0.05 2.48
C VAL A 201 11.91 -0.05 0.99
N PRO A 202 11.88 1.07 0.24
CA PRO A 202 11.91 2.44 0.75
C PRO A 202 10.56 2.87 1.37
N TYR A 203 9.56 1.99 1.36
CA TYR A 203 8.23 2.22 1.91
C TYR A 203 7.92 1.22 3.02
N ASN A 204 7.03 1.60 3.93
CA ASN A 204 6.49 0.68 4.93
C ASN A 204 5.38 -0.19 4.32
N GLY A 205 5.38 -1.50 4.60
CA GLY A 205 4.35 -2.45 4.19
C GLY A 205 3.09 -2.48 5.09
N GLU A 206 3.07 -1.75 6.22
CA GLU A 206 1.87 -1.59 7.06
C GLU A 206 0.91 -0.54 6.47
N LEU A 207 0.26 -0.88 5.35
CA LEU A 207 -0.71 -0.02 4.67
C LEU A 207 -2.13 -0.58 4.80
N GLU A 208 -2.98 0.12 5.54
CA GLU A 208 -4.37 -0.30 5.70
C GLU A 208 -5.13 -0.17 4.37
N GLY A 209 -5.76 -1.28 3.94
CA GLY A 209 -6.60 -1.32 2.74
C GLY A 209 -5.87 -1.52 1.42
N ASP A 210 -4.54 -1.63 1.42
CA ASP A 210 -3.77 -2.02 0.23
C ASP A 210 -4.05 -3.49 -0.16
N THR A 211 -3.49 -3.95 -1.29
CA THR A 211 -3.75 -5.29 -1.84
C THR A 211 -3.40 -6.38 -0.84
N LEU A 212 -2.24 -6.30 -0.19
CA LEU A 212 -1.78 -7.33 0.74
C LEU A 212 -2.50 -7.27 2.09
N ASN A 213 -2.93 -6.09 2.55
CA ASN A 213 -3.81 -5.99 3.70
C ASN A 213 -5.16 -6.64 3.42
N ARG A 214 -5.77 -6.34 2.26
CA ARG A 214 -7.06 -6.90 1.85
C ARG A 214 -7.02 -8.41 1.72
N HIS A 215 -6.05 -8.92 0.96
CA HIS A 215 -6.02 -10.32 0.52
C HIS A 215 -5.14 -11.22 1.40
N GLY A 216 -4.11 -10.65 2.02
CA GLY A 216 -3.21 -11.33 2.94
C GLY A 216 -3.65 -11.16 4.39
N SER A 217 -3.35 -10.00 4.99
CA SER A 217 -3.43 -9.79 6.44
C SER A 217 -4.85 -9.98 7.00
N ARG A 218 -5.88 -9.42 6.35
CA ARG A 218 -7.28 -9.57 6.78
C ARG A 218 -7.79 -11.00 6.67
N ARG A 219 -7.22 -11.80 5.76
CA ARG A 219 -7.58 -13.20 5.52
C ARG A 219 -6.68 -14.20 6.26
N GLY A 220 -5.65 -13.72 6.95
CA GLY A 220 -4.66 -14.55 7.64
C GLY A 220 -3.77 -15.37 6.70
N ILE A 221 -3.66 -14.96 5.44
CA ILE A 221 -2.88 -15.61 4.40
C ILE A 221 -1.44 -15.10 4.44
N ALA A 222 -0.45 -15.99 4.33
CA ALA A 222 0.96 -15.60 4.27
C ALA A 222 1.23 -14.75 3.01
N HIS A 223 1.92 -13.63 3.18
CA HIS A 223 2.15 -12.69 2.09
C HIS A 223 3.44 -11.89 2.26
N ALA A 224 4.00 -11.42 1.14
CA ALA A 224 5.06 -10.43 1.11
C ALA A 224 4.96 -9.59 -0.18
N LEU A 225 5.42 -8.34 -0.11
CA LEU A 225 5.61 -7.49 -1.29
C LEU A 225 7.10 -7.29 -1.52
N VAL A 226 7.56 -7.53 -2.73
CA VAL A 226 8.95 -7.32 -3.15
C VAL A 226 9.03 -6.01 -3.95
N GLU A 227 9.85 -5.10 -3.46
CA GLU A 227 10.22 -3.85 -4.13
C GLU A 227 11.60 -4.02 -4.76
N LEU A 228 11.70 -3.95 -6.09
CA LEU A 228 12.99 -4.01 -6.80
C LEU A 228 13.39 -2.62 -7.32
N ARG A 229 14.67 -2.25 -7.23
CA ARG A 229 15.12 -0.94 -7.72
C ARG A 229 15.14 -0.93 -9.26
N GLN A 230 14.48 0.07 -9.85
CA GLN A 230 14.20 0.11 -11.31
C GLN A 230 15.43 0.14 -12.21
N ASP A 231 16.57 0.66 -11.74
CA ASP A 231 17.82 0.66 -12.49
C ASP A 231 18.43 -0.73 -12.69
N LEU A 232 17.89 -1.73 -11.98
CA LEU A 232 18.28 -3.13 -12.08
C LEU A 232 17.31 -3.94 -12.95
N LEU A 233 16.44 -3.27 -13.73
CA LEU A 233 15.32 -3.88 -14.45
C LEU A 233 15.09 -3.23 -15.83
N PHE A 234 16.15 -2.77 -16.51
CA PHE A 234 16.02 -2.14 -17.82
C PHE A 234 16.05 -3.14 -18.97
N THR A 235 16.67 -4.30 -18.76
CA THR A 235 16.92 -5.29 -19.80
C THR A 235 16.24 -6.63 -19.50
N GLU A 236 16.03 -7.40 -20.57
CA GLU A 236 15.48 -8.76 -20.47
C GLU A 236 16.37 -9.70 -19.63
N GLU A 237 17.69 -9.53 -19.70
CA GLU A 237 18.67 -10.28 -18.90
C GLU A 237 18.52 -9.97 -17.42
N GLU A 238 18.41 -8.69 -17.06
CA GLU A 238 18.16 -8.27 -15.68
C GLU A 238 16.82 -8.78 -15.13
N HIS A 239 15.77 -8.82 -15.96
CA HIS A 239 14.48 -9.42 -15.57
C HIS A 239 14.62 -10.91 -15.30
N GLU A 240 15.37 -11.61 -16.15
CA GLU A 240 15.64 -13.04 -16.02
C GLU A 240 16.44 -13.34 -14.75
N ASP A 241 17.48 -12.56 -14.47
CA ASP A 241 18.34 -12.71 -13.30
C ASP A 241 17.56 -12.53 -11.99
N TRP A 242 16.75 -11.48 -11.89
CA TRP A 242 15.90 -11.26 -10.72
C TRP A 242 14.83 -12.34 -10.57
N ALA A 243 14.18 -12.74 -11.66
CA ALA A 243 13.19 -13.81 -11.62
C ALA A 243 13.80 -15.15 -11.20
N GLU A 244 14.99 -15.51 -11.71
CA GLU A 244 15.69 -16.75 -11.33
C GLU A 244 16.14 -16.71 -9.87
N ARG A 245 16.65 -15.57 -9.42
CA ARG A 245 17.05 -15.36 -8.03
C ARG A 245 15.87 -15.54 -7.07
N LEU A 246 14.75 -14.87 -7.34
CA LEU A 246 13.53 -14.98 -6.53
C LEU A 246 12.95 -16.40 -6.60
N ALA A 247 12.90 -17.02 -7.78
CA ALA A 247 12.40 -18.38 -7.95
C ALA A 247 13.21 -19.38 -7.12
N ARG A 248 14.53 -19.28 -7.10
CA ARG A 248 15.41 -20.14 -6.28
C ARG A 248 15.11 -20.01 -4.79
N ILE A 249 14.96 -18.78 -4.30
CA ILE A 249 14.67 -18.50 -2.89
C ILE A 249 13.28 -19.06 -2.54
N VAL A 250 12.26 -18.73 -3.34
CA VAL A 250 10.89 -19.17 -3.11
C VAL A 250 10.76 -20.70 -3.15
N ARG A 251 11.39 -21.39 -4.11
CA ARG A 251 11.44 -22.86 -4.12
C ARG A 251 12.07 -23.40 -2.84
N GLY A 252 13.21 -22.86 -2.41
CA GLY A 252 13.85 -23.27 -1.16
C GLY A 252 12.95 -23.10 0.08
N ILE A 253 12.11 -22.07 0.11
CA ILE A 253 11.13 -21.83 1.18
C ILE A 253 9.98 -22.85 1.11
N LEU A 254 9.47 -23.14 -0.09
CA LEU A 254 8.34 -24.06 -0.30
C LEU A 254 8.76 -25.54 -0.17
N ASP A 255 10.03 -25.86 -0.42
CA ASP A 255 10.58 -27.22 -0.28
C ASP A 255 10.91 -27.56 1.19
N ASP A 256 11.09 -26.55 2.06
CA ASP A 256 11.16 -26.76 3.50
C ASP A 256 9.77 -27.14 4.04
N ALA A 257 9.61 -28.42 4.38
CA ALA A 257 8.32 -28.96 4.81
C ALA A 257 7.72 -28.28 6.04
N ALA A 258 8.55 -27.78 6.98
CA ALA A 258 8.06 -27.09 8.16
C ALA A 258 7.57 -25.68 7.78
N MET A 259 8.34 -24.96 6.97
CA MET A 259 7.94 -23.63 6.49
C MET A 259 6.71 -23.70 5.57
N ALA A 260 6.67 -24.65 4.64
CA ALA A 260 5.51 -24.86 3.76
C ALA A 260 4.24 -25.15 4.58
N ALA A 261 4.35 -26.00 5.61
CA ALA A 261 3.22 -26.29 6.49
C ALA A 261 2.73 -25.04 7.26
N GLU A 262 3.61 -24.11 7.63
CA GLU A 262 3.25 -22.85 8.28
C GLU A 262 2.67 -21.81 7.31
N LEU A 263 3.20 -21.74 6.09
CA LEU A 263 2.76 -20.82 5.04
C LEU A 263 1.32 -21.10 4.60
N HIS A 264 0.96 -22.37 4.42
CA HIS A 264 -0.36 -22.78 3.94
C HIS A 264 -1.41 -22.91 5.06
N LYS A 265 -1.29 -22.11 6.12
CA LYS A 265 -2.28 -22.00 7.21
C LYS A 265 -2.91 -20.61 7.22
N ILE A 266 -4.16 -20.53 7.67
CA ILE A 266 -4.77 -19.24 8.04
C ILE A 266 -4.33 -18.87 9.45
N HIS A 267 -3.66 -17.73 9.59
CA HIS A 267 -3.24 -17.17 10.88
C HIS A 267 -3.47 -15.66 10.93
N HIS A 268 -4.31 -15.22 11.87
CA HIS A 268 -4.53 -13.80 12.12
C HIS A 268 -3.59 -13.26 13.19
N PHE A 269 -2.71 -12.35 12.79
CA PHE A 269 -1.88 -11.59 13.72
C PHE A 269 -2.72 -10.41 14.25
N GLY A 270 -2.80 -10.25 15.58
CA GLY A 270 -3.64 -9.23 16.21
C GLY A 270 -3.37 -7.80 15.71
N ARG A 271 -4.35 -6.89 15.88
CA ARG A 271 -4.08 -5.45 15.74
C ARG A 271 -3.10 -5.07 16.86
N LYS A 272 -2.11 -4.21 16.59
CA LYS A 272 -1.28 -3.63 17.67
C LYS A 272 -2.24 -2.87 18.59
N GLY A 273 -2.52 -3.45 19.75
CA GLY A 273 -3.02 -2.69 20.88
C GLY A 273 -1.89 -1.76 21.33
N HIS A 274 -2.20 -0.50 21.56
CA HIS A 274 -1.36 0.34 22.39
C HIS A 274 -1.17 -0.40 23.72
N GLU A 275 0.05 -0.84 24.03
CA GLU A 275 0.43 -1.09 25.42
C GLU A 275 0.36 0.27 26.14
N LEU A 276 -0.78 0.51 26.79
CA LEU A 276 -0.88 1.50 27.86
C LEU A 276 -0.90 0.69 29.15
N GLU A 277 0.09 0.99 29.99
CA GLU A 277 0.24 0.46 31.33
C GLU A 277 -1.05 0.65 32.15
N GLY A 278 -1.24 -0.28 33.09
CA GLY A 278 -2.50 -0.59 33.75
C GLY A 278 -3.29 0.60 34.27
N HIS A 279 -4.59 0.58 33.99
CA HIS A 279 -5.62 0.83 34.99
C HIS A 279 -6.83 -0.05 34.69
N GLU A 280 -7.20 -0.87 35.68
CA GLU A 280 -8.42 -1.68 35.67
C GLU A 280 -9.64 -0.79 35.44
N LEU A 281 -10.55 -1.23 34.57
CA LEU A 281 -12.01 -1.14 34.75
C LEU A 281 -12.68 -2.02 33.69
N GLY A 282 -13.44 -3.01 34.16
CA GLY A 282 -14.04 -4.03 33.34
C GLY A 282 -15.27 -3.58 32.56
N ALA A 283 -15.38 -4.09 31.33
CA ALA A 283 -16.62 -4.54 30.70
C ALA A 283 -16.25 -5.31 29.43
N ARG A 284 -16.74 -6.55 29.31
CA ARG A 284 -16.58 -7.36 28.10
C ARG A 284 -17.41 -6.72 26.98
N CYS A 285 -16.78 -6.25 25.90
CA CYS A 285 -17.49 -5.86 24.69
C CYS A 285 -17.39 -6.98 23.63
N ALA A 286 -18.55 -7.35 23.09
CA ALA A 286 -18.73 -8.24 21.96
C ALA A 286 -18.09 -7.67 20.67
N PRO A 287 -17.79 -8.50 19.65
CA PRO A 287 -17.26 -8.02 18.36
C PRO A 287 -18.26 -7.06 17.69
N PRO A 288 -17.79 -6.00 17.00
CA PRO A 288 -18.69 -5.04 16.39
C PRO A 288 -19.42 -5.65 15.19
N ALA A 289 -20.72 -5.41 15.14
CA ALA A 289 -21.56 -5.69 13.99
C ALA A 289 -21.11 -4.87 12.78
N SER A 290 -21.07 -5.51 11.62
CA SER A 290 -20.94 -4.90 10.32
C SER A 290 -22.15 -3.98 10.05
N GLY A 291 -21.91 -2.67 10.08
CA GLY A 291 -22.85 -1.63 9.68
C GLY A 291 -22.15 -0.29 9.74
N GLY A 292 -22.30 0.55 8.71
CA GLY A 292 -21.76 1.91 8.72
C GLY A 292 -22.31 2.66 9.92
N ALA A 293 -21.50 2.84 10.96
CA ALA A 293 -21.89 3.61 12.13
C ALA A 293 -21.93 5.07 11.72
N GLU A 294 -23.13 5.64 11.60
CA GLU A 294 -23.27 7.09 11.62
C GLU A 294 -22.71 7.60 12.96
N ILE A 295 -21.74 8.51 12.90
CA ILE A 295 -21.20 9.19 14.09
C ILE A 295 -22.28 10.19 14.56
N SER A 296 -23.32 9.66 15.21
CA SER A 296 -24.46 10.44 15.71
C SER A 296 -24.26 10.96 17.12
N ASP A 297 -23.32 10.37 17.87
CA ASP A 297 -22.92 10.83 19.20
C ASP A 297 -21.90 11.97 19.10
N GLU A 298 -22.29 13.15 19.57
CA GLU A 298 -21.46 14.36 19.59
C GLU A 298 -20.21 14.19 20.46
N THR A 299 -20.30 13.44 21.56
CA THR A 299 -19.15 13.18 22.45
C THR A 299 -18.12 12.32 21.73
N LEU A 300 -18.57 11.22 21.12
CA LEU A 300 -17.71 10.34 20.33
C LEU A 300 -17.09 11.09 19.15
N ARG A 301 -17.86 11.96 18.48
CA ARG A 301 -17.35 12.80 17.40
C ARG A 301 -16.21 13.71 17.88
N ILE A 302 -16.38 14.39 19.00
CA ILE A 302 -15.34 15.25 19.59
C ILE A 302 -14.09 14.44 19.93
N GLU A 303 -14.24 13.23 20.48
CA GLU A 303 -13.11 12.35 20.80
C GLU A 303 -12.34 11.92 19.55
N LEU A 304 -13.05 11.57 18.48
CA LEU A 304 -12.48 11.19 17.19
C LEU A 304 -11.76 12.37 16.53
N GLU A 305 -12.38 13.55 16.48
CA GLU A 305 -11.78 14.77 15.93
C GLU A 305 -10.50 15.15 16.71
N ALA A 306 -10.53 15.07 18.04
CA ALA A 306 -9.37 15.32 18.87
C ALA A 306 -8.25 14.28 18.65
N ALA A 307 -8.61 13.01 18.45
CA ALA A 307 -7.64 11.95 18.13
C ALA A 307 -6.96 12.18 16.77
N VAL A 308 -7.74 12.58 15.76
CA VAL A 308 -7.23 12.95 14.43
C VAL A 308 -6.29 14.15 14.52
N PHE A 309 -6.67 15.19 15.26
CA PHE A 309 -5.81 16.37 15.46
C PHE A 309 -4.47 16.00 16.12
N ARG A 310 -4.49 15.18 17.19
CA ARG A 310 -3.26 14.69 17.84
C ARG A 310 -2.38 13.93 16.85
N ARG A 311 -2.97 13.05 16.02
CA ARG A 311 -2.25 12.29 14.99
C ARG A 311 -1.61 13.21 13.95
N LEU A 312 -2.34 14.21 13.44
CA LEU A 312 -1.82 15.20 12.49
C LEU A 312 -0.65 15.99 13.09
N ARG A 313 -0.83 16.52 14.30
CA ARG A 313 0.21 17.25 15.03
C ARG A 313 1.48 16.41 15.16
N ASP A 314 1.35 15.17 15.63
CA ASP A 314 2.50 14.29 15.86
C ASP A 314 3.16 13.83 14.56
N HIS A 315 2.39 13.69 13.47
CA HIS A 315 2.93 13.47 12.14
C HIS A 315 3.79 14.66 11.67
N LEU A 316 3.28 15.89 11.82
CA LEU A 316 4.01 17.11 11.42
C LEU A 316 5.26 17.38 12.28
N ARG A 317 5.30 16.91 13.53
CA ARG A 317 6.50 16.96 14.38
C ARG A 317 7.61 16.05 13.86
N LYS A 318 7.27 14.85 13.37
CA LYS A 318 8.23 13.89 12.80
C LYS A 318 8.75 14.34 11.44
N ARG A 319 7.93 15.04 10.65
CA ARG A 319 8.26 15.55 9.32
C ARG A 319 8.98 16.90 9.36
N THR A 320 10.15 16.94 10.01
CA THR A 320 10.98 18.15 10.11
C THR A 320 11.51 18.64 8.77
N ASP A 321 11.52 17.77 7.75
CA ASP A 321 11.85 18.10 6.36
C ASP A 321 10.83 19.04 5.70
N VAL A 322 9.57 18.99 6.13
CA VAL A 322 8.48 19.79 5.55
C VAL A 322 8.49 21.18 6.18
N GLN A 323 8.88 22.20 5.42
CA GLN A 323 8.95 23.57 5.94
C GLN A 323 7.56 24.20 6.01
N ASN A 324 7.39 25.16 6.92
CA ASN A 324 6.12 25.89 7.03
C ASN A 324 5.77 26.66 5.75
N ILE A 325 6.78 27.14 5.01
CA ILE A 325 6.55 27.86 3.74
C ILE A 325 5.95 26.92 2.68
N ASP A 326 6.48 25.70 2.55
CA ASP A 326 5.95 24.69 1.63
C ASP A 326 4.49 24.34 1.96
N LEU A 327 4.16 24.22 3.26
CA LEU A 327 2.80 23.96 3.71
C LEU A 327 1.85 25.13 3.39
N MET A 328 2.32 26.37 3.58
CA MET A 328 1.55 27.56 3.22
C MET A 328 1.30 27.64 1.71
N GLU A 329 2.28 27.32 0.88
CA GLU A 329 2.15 27.37 -0.58
C GLU A 329 1.25 26.25 -1.12
N LEU A 330 1.39 25.02 -0.61
CA LEU A 330 0.68 23.86 -1.13
C LEU A 330 -0.71 23.66 -0.53
N ALA A 331 -0.90 23.99 0.75
CA ALA A 331 -2.09 23.64 1.50
C ALA A 331 -2.78 24.83 2.18
N GLY A 332 -2.22 26.04 2.11
CA GLY A 332 -2.81 27.25 2.68
C GLY A 332 -2.79 27.33 4.21
N PHE A 333 -2.12 26.41 4.91
CA PHE A 333 -1.91 26.45 6.35
C PHE A 333 -0.56 25.85 6.72
N CYS A 334 -0.03 26.14 7.92
CA CYS A 334 1.19 25.52 8.43
C CYS A 334 1.10 25.24 9.94
N ARG A 335 2.19 24.79 10.57
CA ARG A 335 2.24 24.52 12.02
C ARG A 335 1.88 25.75 12.85
N ASN A 336 2.28 26.96 12.41
CA ASN A 336 1.91 28.19 13.10
C ASN A 336 0.41 28.49 13.01
N CYS A 337 -0.26 28.12 11.92
CA CYS A 337 -1.71 28.22 11.80
C CYS A 337 -2.40 27.29 12.81
N LEU A 338 -1.94 26.04 12.93
CA LEU A 338 -2.44 25.11 13.95
C LEU A 338 -2.27 25.64 15.37
N SER A 339 -1.12 26.28 15.68
CA SER A 339 -0.90 26.90 16.99
C SER A 339 -1.87 28.05 17.24
N ASN A 340 -2.15 28.88 16.23
CA ASN A 340 -3.11 29.98 16.35
C ASN A 340 -4.53 29.42 16.56
N TRP A 341 -4.95 28.42 15.79
CA TRP A 341 -6.27 27.80 15.95
C TRP A 341 -6.43 27.15 17.32
N TYR A 342 -5.39 26.48 17.85
CA TYR A 342 -5.43 25.91 19.18
C TYR A 342 -5.60 26.99 20.26
N ARG A 343 -4.91 28.12 20.10
CA ARG A 343 -5.04 29.27 21.00
C ARG A 343 -6.43 29.91 20.92
N GLU A 344 -6.95 30.12 19.72
CA GLU A 344 -8.30 30.65 19.49
C GLU A 344 -9.37 29.72 20.09
N ALA A 345 -9.20 28.40 19.96
CA ALA A 345 -10.09 27.42 20.59
C ALA A 345 -10.00 27.47 22.13
N ALA A 346 -8.80 27.63 22.70
CA ALA A 346 -8.62 27.80 24.15
C ALA A 346 -9.27 29.09 24.66
N GLU A 347 -9.09 30.20 23.94
CA GLU A 347 -9.69 31.50 24.26
C GLU A 347 -11.21 31.45 24.23
N ALA A 348 -11.80 30.75 23.26
CA ALA A 348 -13.25 30.51 23.20
C ALA A 348 -13.79 29.74 24.42
N HIS A 349 -12.93 29.02 25.15
CA HIS A 349 -13.26 28.32 26.39
C HIS A 349 -12.77 29.07 27.65
N GLY A 350 -12.40 30.34 27.52
CA GLY A 350 -11.96 31.19 28.63
C GLY A 350 -10.55 30.86 29.16
N LEU A 351 -9.77 30.07 28.43
CA LEU A 351 -8.40 29.74 28.78
C LEU A 351 -7.44 30.73 28.11
N LEU A 352 -6.59 31.38 28.90
CA LEU A 352 -5.52 32.22 28.40
C LEU A 352 -4.32 31.36 28.04
N LEU A 353 -3.99 31.31 26.75
CA LEU A 353 -2.82 30.61 26.22
C LEU A 353 -1.96 31.60 25.45
N SER A 354 -0.70 31.75 25.85
CA SER A 354 0.25 32.57 25.11
C SER A 354 0.56 31.97 23.73
N LYS A 355 1.11 32.80 22.84
CA LYS A 355 1.52 32.35 21.50
C LYS A 355 2.62 31.30 21.59
N GLU A 356 3.52 31.44 22.56
CA GLU A 356 4.65 30.57 22.82
C GLU A 356 4.19 29.21 23.32
N GLU A 357 3.27 29.16 24.29
CA GLU A 357 2.68 27.92 24.80
C GLU A 357 1.89 27.18 23.70
N ALA A 358 1.10 27.89 22.90
CA ALA A 358 0.35 27.29 21.80
C ALA A 358 1.28 26.70 20.72
N ARG A 359 2.43 27.32 20.49
CA ARG A 359 3.47 26.77 19.63
C ARG A 359 4.12 25.56 20.25
N GLU A 360 4.50 25.60 21.51
CA GLU A 360 5.09 24.44 22.19
C GLU A 360 4.15 23.23 22.14
N ILE A 361 2.84 23.43 22.33
CA ILE A 361 1.84 22.37 22.15
C ILE A 361 1.88 21.79 20.75
N VAL A 362 2.05 22.56 19.68
CA VAL A 362 2.07 22.02 18.30
C VAL A 362 3.44 21.43 17.93
N TYR A 363 4.53 22.11 18.26
CA TYR A 363 5.89 21.74 17.87
C TYR A 363 6.52 20.68 18.79
N GLY A 364 6.01 20.50 20.01
CA GLY A 364 6.50 19.53 21.00
C GLY A 364 7.78 19.96 21.71
N MET A 365 8.24 21.20 21.47
CA MET A 365 9.36 21.86 22.13
C MET A 365 9.22 23.38 21.94
N ALA A 366 10.06 24.17 22.62
CA ALA A 366 10.10 25.61 22.43
C ALA A 366 10.32 25.98 20.96
N TYR A 367 9.56 26.96 20.45
CA TYR A 367 9.61 27.31 19.02
C TYR A 367 11.00 27.78 18.57
N ASP A 368 11.73 28.50 19.43
CA ASP A 368 13.08 28.96 19.12
C ASP A 368 14.07 27.80 19.00
N GLU A 369 13.91 26.75 19.81
CA GLU A 369 14.69 25.51 19.71
C GLU A 369 14.37 24.75 18.43
N TRP A 370 13.08 24.64 18.08
CA TRP A 370 12.66 24.02 16.83
C TRP A 370 13.20 24.77 15.62
N LYS A 371 13.11 26.10 15.64
CA LYS A 371 13.62 26.97 14.57
C LYS A 371 15.12 26.81 14.39
N ALA A 372 15.89 26.77 15.49
CA ALA A 372 17.33 26.59 15.43
C ALA A 372 17.75 25.22 14.89
N ARG A 373 16.96 24.16 15.13
CA ARG A 373 17.30 22.79 14.73
C ARG A 373 16.82 22.40 13.34
N TYR A 374 15.64 22.87 12.92
CA TYR A 374 14.91 22.26 11.81
C TYR A 374 14.40 23.26 10.77
N GLN A 375 14.34 24.55 11.07
CA GLN A 375 13.85 25.55 10.12
C GLN A 375 15.00 26.02 9.23
N LYS A 376 14.78 26.00 7.91
CA LYS A 376 15.77 26.44 6.91
C LYS A 376 15.35 27.72 6.22
#